data_AF-A0A5C7UQX4-F1
#
_entry.id   AF-A0A5C7UQX4-F1
#
_cell.length_a   1.000
_cell.length_b   1.000
_cell.length_c   1.000
_cell.angle_alpha   90.00
_cell.angle_beta   90.00
_cell.angle_gamma   90.00
#
_symmetry.space_group_name_H-M   'P 1'
#
loop_
_entity.id
_entity.type
_entity.pdbx_description
1 polymer ?
#
loop_
_entity_poly.entity_id
_entity_poly.type
_entity_poly.pdbx_seq_one_letter_code
_entity_poly.pdbx_strand_id
1 'polypeptide(L)'
;MDHAQILSQLLGLIDDVLSLNGRAQSFTRDTALLGALPELDSMAVVDLIAALEQRFEFEIALDDIDGDTFATVGALQDFIAARYCAALPSP
;
A
#
# COMPACT_ATOMS: atom_id res chain seq x y z
N MET A 1 12.21 -0.63 9.09
CA MET A 1 10.82 -0.35 9.47
C MET A 1 10.17 -1.66 9.86
N ASP A 2 9.39 -1.69 10.94
CA ASP A 2 8.61 -2.87 11.34
C ASP A 2 7.26 -2.92 10.63
N HIS A 3 6.65 -4.10 10.59
CA HIS A 3 5.34 -4.33 9.95
C HIS A 3 4.26 -3.37 10.45
N ALA A 4 4.18 -3.12 11.77
CA ALA A 4 3.18 -2.21 12.35
C ALA A 4 3.33 -0.77 11.82
N GLN A 5 4.57 -0.34 11.58
CA GLN A 5 4.88 1.00 11.10
C GLN A 5 4.53 1.16 9.62
N ILE A 6 4.80 0.12 8.81
CA ILE A 6 4.38 0.06 7.40
C ILE A 6 2.86 0.13 7.30
N LEU A 7 2.13 -0.64 8.11
CA LEU A 7 0.67 -0.62 8.12
C LEU A 7 0.13 0.77 8.43
N SER A 8 0.60 1.42 9.49
CA SER A 8 0.12 2.76 9.85
C SER A 8 0.36 3.81 8.76
N GLN A 9 1.50 3.74 8.07
CA GLN A 9 1.80 4.63 6.94
C GLN A 9 0.89 4.32 5.75
N LEU A 10 0.75 3.04 5.40
CA LEU A 10 -0.11 2.58 4.31
C LEU A 10 -1.56 3.02 4.52
N LEU A 11 -2.11 2.86 5.72
CA LEU A 11 -3.48 3.28 6.05
C LEU A 11 -3.67 4.79 5.90
N GLY A 12 -2.73 5.60 6.36
CA GLY A 12 -2.81 7.06 6.19
C GLY A 12 -2.73 7.48 4.73
N LEU A 13 -1.95 6.76 3.93
CA LEU A 13 -1.73 7.03 2.51
C LEU A 13 -2.96 6.65 1.67
N ILE A 14 -3.58 5.49 1.97
CA ILE A 14 -4.87 5.10 1.41
C ILE A 14 -5.95 6.13 1.81
N ASP A 15 -5.95 6.59 3.06
CA ASP A 15 -6.92 7.60 3.52
C ASP A 15 -6.82 8.91 2.75
N ASP A 16 -5.60 9.36 2.49
CA ASP A 16 -5.29 10.61 1.79
C ASP A 16 -5.63 10.52 0.30
N VAL A 17 -5.13 9.47 -0.37
CA VAL A 17 -5.35 9.24 -1.82
C VAL A 17 -6.83 9.04 -2.13
N LEU A 18 -7.54 8.24 -1.31
CA LEU A 18 -8.96 7.97 -1.51
C LEU A 18 -9.87 8.97 -0.79
N SER A 19 -9.31 9.96 -0.09
CA SER A 19 -10.05 10.95 0.69
C SER A 19 -11.12 10.34 1.61
N LEU A 20 -10.73 9.28 2.34
CA LEU A 20 -11.63 8.48 3.18
C LEU A 20 -11.92 9.09 4.56
N ASN A 21 -11.35 10.27 4.86
CA ASN A 21 -11.63 11.06 6.07
C ASN A 21 -11.41 10.28 7.39
N GLY A 22 -10.33 9.52 7.48
CA GLY A 22 -9.95 8.71 8.64
C GLY A 22 -10.54 7.31 8.65
N ARG A 23 -11.39 6.94 7.68
CA ARG A 23 -11.99 5.59 7.63
C ARG A 23 -10.93 4.51 7.43
N ALA A 24 -9.86 4.80 6.68
CA ALA A 24 -8.82 3.80 6.44
C ALA A 24 -8.02 3.46 7.71
N GLN A 25 -8.00 4.33 8.72
CA GLN A 25 -7.34 4.05 10.01
C GLN A 25 -7.97 2.88 10.77
N SER A 26 -9.22 2.53 10.45
CA SER A 26 -9.91 1.37 11.01
C SER A 26 -9.67 0.09 10.22
N PHE A 27 -8.92 0.13 9.12
CA PHE A 27 -8.65 -1.05 8.32
C PHE A 27 -7.60 -1.94 9.00
N THR A 28 -7.71 -3.23 8.69
CA THR A 28 -6.85 -4.30 9.21
C THR A 28 -6.21 -5.03 8.03
N ARG A 29 -5.25 -5.93 8.31
CA ARG A 29 -4.58 -6.71 7.24
C ARG A 29 -5.58 -7.50 6.39
N ASP A 30 -6.65 -8.00 7.00
CA ASP A 30 -7.71 -8.77 6.34
C ASP A 30 -8.72 -7.89 5.59
N THR A 31 -8.59 -6.57 5.65
CA THR A 31 -9.48 -5.65 4.94
C THR A 31 -9.16 -5.67 3.45
N ALA A 32 -10.16 -6.04 2.65
CA ALA A 32 -10.08 -5.95 1.20
C ALA A 32 -10.05 -4.49 0.75
N LEU A 33 -9.20 -4.19 -0.25
CA LEU A 33 -9.10 -2.87 -0.85
C LEU A 33 -9.76 -2.90 -2.24
N LEU A 34 -9.20 -3.70 -3.15
CA LEU A 34 -9.72 -3.85 -4.50
C LEU A 34 -11.08 -4.56 -4.51
N GLY A 35 -12.09 -3.91 -5.07
CA GLY A 35 -13.48 -4.39 -5.11
C GLY A 35 -14.30 -4.13 -3.83
N ALA A 36 -13.66 -3.84 -2.70
CA ALA A 36 -14.35 -3.47 -1.45
C ALA A 36 -14.49 -1.95 -1.29
N LEU A 37 -13.52 -1.20 -1.81
CA LEU A 37 -13.56 0.26 -1.87
C LEU A 37 -13.96 0.68 -3.29
N PRO A 38 -15.16 1.25 -3.48
CA PRO A 38 -15.56 1.81 -4.77
C PRO A 38 -14.67 2.99 -5.19
N GLU A 39 -13.97 3.63 -4.25
CA GLU A 39 -13.06 4.74 -4.51
C GLU A 39 -11.73 4.29 -5.12
N LEU A 40 -11.34 3.02 -4.94
CA LEU A 40 -10.10 2.45 -5.48
C LEU A 40 -10.32 2.03 -6.95
N ASP A 41 -10.50 3.02 -7.82
CA ASP A 41 -10.62 2.87 -9.27
C ASP A 41 -9.26 2.68 -9.96
N SER A 42 -9.28 2.36 -11.27
CA SER A 42 -8.07 2.21 -12.10
C SER A 42 -7.11 3.40 -12.05
N MET A 43 -7.61 4.63 -11.89
CA MET A 43 -6.77 5.83 -11.76
C MET A 43 -6.23 5.99 -10.33
N ALA A 44 -7.06 5.70 -9.32
CA ALA A 44 -6.66 5.76 -7.92
C ALA A 44 -5.55 4.76 -7.57
N VAL A 45 -5.51 3.60 -8.24
CA VAL A 45 -4.40 2.65 -8.12
C VAL A 45 -3.08 3.29 -8.55
N VAL A 46 -3.06 4.01 -9.69
CA VAL A 46 -1.84 4.68 -10.17
C VAL A 46 -1.40 5.78 -9.19
N ASP A 47 -2.34 6.58 -8.70
CA ASP A 47 -2.05 7.61 -7.69
C ASP A 47 -1.55 7.00 -6.38
N LEU A 48 -2.13 5.88 -5.96
CA LEU A 48 -1.70 5.15 -4.76
C LEU A 48 -0.28 4.61 -4.92
N ILE A 49 0.06 4.04 -6.08
CA ILE A 49 1.42 3.58 -6.38
C ILE A 49 2.40 4.74 -6.31
N ALA A 50 2.12 5.85 -7.00
CA ALA A 50 2.98 7.02 -6.99
C ALA A 50 3.17 7.59 -5.56
N ALA A 51 2.10 7.64 -4.77
CA ALA A 51 2.17 8.10 -3.40
C ALA A 51 2.95 7.12 -2.50
N LEU A 52 2.83 5.81 -2.71
CA LEU A 52 3.64 4.79 -2.03
C LEU A 52 5.12 4.97 -2.34
N GLU A 53 5.48 5.14 -3.61
CA GLU A 53 6.87 5.37 -4.03
C GLU A 53 7.47 6.59 -3.35
N GLN A 54 6.72 7.70 -3.31
CA GLN A 54 7.17 8.92 -2.64
C GLN A 54 7.27 8.77 -1.12
N ARG A 55 6.38 8.02 -0.49
CA ARG A 55 6.33 7.93 0.97
C ARG A 55 7.36 6.99 1.56
N PHE A 56 7.60 5.91 0.86
CA PHE A 56 8.49 4.86 1.30
C PHE A 56 9.85 4.91 0.58
N GLU A 57 10.03 5.87 -0.33
CA GLU A 57 11.28 6.16 -1.03
C GLU A 57 11.82 4.94 -1.81
N PHE A 58 10.92 4.16 -2.42
CA PHE A 58 11.28 3.04 -3.29
C PHE A 58 10.48 3.08 -4.60
N GLU A 59 11.03 2.49 -5.66
CA GLU A 59 10.37 2.42 -6.97
C GLU A 59 9.56 1.13 -7.10
N ILE A 60 8.33 1.24 -7.59
CA ILE A 60 7.42 0.12 -7.82
C ILE A 60 7.11 0.04 -9.30
N ALA A 61 7.60 -1.00 -9.95
CA ALA A 61 7.22 -1.26 -11.33
C ALA A 61 5.73 -1.67 -11.38
N LEU A 62 4.98 -1.12 -12.33
CA LEU A 62 3.61 -1.56 -12.60
C LEU A 62 3.53 -3.07 -12.93
N ASP A 63 4.62 -3.64 -13.42
CA ASP A 63 4.76 -5.08 -13.71
C ASP A 63 5.02 -5.93 -12.45
N ASP A 64 5.55 -5.32 -11.37
CA ASP A 64 5.73 -5.97 -10.05
C ASP A 64 4.40 -6.04 -9.27
N ILE A 65 3.38 -5.28 -9.70
CA ILE A 65 2.11 -5.23 -9.01
C ILE A 65 1.00 -5.92 -9.80
N ASP A 66 0.57 -7.06 -9.26
CA ASP A 66 -0.66 -7.72 -9.67
C ASP A 66 -1.89 -7.22 -8.91
N GLY A 67 -3.08 -7.54 -9.43
CA GLY A 67 -4.36 -7.26 -8.76
C GLY A 67 -4.46 -7.90 -7.37
N ASP A 68 -3.73 -9.00 -7.13
CA ASP A 68 -3.65 -9.66 -5.82
C ASP A 68 -2.88 -8.83 -4.77
N THR A 69 -1.89 -8.04 -5.17
CA THR A 69 -1.15 -7.15 -4.24
C THR A 69 -2.08 -6.06 -3.69
N PHE A 70 -3.00 -5.57 -4.50
CA PHE A 70 -4.07 -4.63 -4.09
C PHE A 70 -5.32 -5.31 -3.55
N ALA A 71 -5.37 -6.64 -3.44
CA ALA A 71 -6.56 -7.32 -2.96
C ALA A 71 -6.88 -6.95 -1.50
N THR A 72 -5.85 -6.89 -0.64
CA THR A 72 -6.00 -6.58 0.79
C THR A 72 -4.89 -5.66 1.29
N VAL A 73 -5.15 -4.97 2.41
CA VAL A 73 -4.13 -4.16 3.10
C VAL A 73 -2.93 -5.01 3.50
N GLY A 74 -3.16 -6.25 3.94
CA GLY A 74 -2.10 -7.18 4.30
C GLY A 74 -1.18 -7.50 3.13
N ALA A 75 -1.73 -7.76 1.95
CA ALA A 75 -0.95 -8.04 0.75
C ALA A 75 -0.02 -6.87 0.38
N LEU A 76 -0.53 -5.63 0.40
CA LEU A 76 0.32 -4.45 0.19
C LEU A 76 1.40 -4.30 1.25
N GLN A 77 1.04 -4.48 2.52
CA GLN A 77 1.99 -4.37 3.62
C GLN A 77 3.13 -5.38 3.48
N ASP A 78 2.81 -6.64 3.16
CA ASP A 78 3.80 -7.69 2.94
C ASP A 78 4.69 -7.37 1.73
N PHE A 79 4.12 -6.84 0.65
CA PHE A 79 4.90 -6.38 -0.51
C PHE A 79 5.91 -5.29 -0.15
N ILE A 80 5.48 -4.27 0.60
CA ILE A 80 6.35 -3.18 1.07
C ILE A 80 7.43 -3.73 2.02
N ALA A 81 7.03 -4.57 2.98
CA ALA A 81 7.95 -5.18 3.94
C ALA A 81 9.00 -6.05 3.26
N ALA A 82 8.61 -6.82 2.23
CA ALA A 82 9.52 -7.61 1.41
C ALA A 82 10.54 -6.71 0.69
N ARG A 83 10.12 -5.55 0.16
CA ARG A 83 11.04 -4.62 -0.49
C ARG A 83 12.07 -4.05 0.49
N TYR A 84 11.68 -3.73 1.72
CA TYR A 84 12.63 -3.32 2.75
C TYR A 84 13.57 -4.43 3.23
N CYS A 85 13.10 -5.68 3.24
CA CYS A 85 13.95 -6.82 3.58
C CYS A 85 14.96 -7.14 2.47
N ALA A 86 14.52 -7.03 1.21
CA ALA A 86 15.35 -7.27 0.02
C ALA A 86 16.31 -6.11 -0.31
N ALA A 87 15.96 -4.87 0.05
CA ALA A 87 16.77 -3.67 -0.19
C ALA A 87 17.90 -3.46 0.82
N LEU A 88 18.27 -4.46 1.64
CA LEU A 88 19.53 -4.46 2.37
C LEU A 88 20.67 -4.81 1.39
N PRO A 89 21.50 -3.86 0.92
CA PRO A 89 22.76 -4.23 0.29
C PRO A 89 23.61 -4.96 1.33
N SER A 90 24.15 -6.11 0.89
CA SER A 90 25.21 -6.79 1.64
C SER A 90 26.38 -5.82 1.90
N PRO A 91 27.07 -5.94 3.05
CA PRO A 91 28.14 -5.03 3.46
C PRO A 91 29.33 -4.99 2.49
#